data_AF-A0A1M7EFX8-F1
#
_entry.id   AF-A0A1M7EFX8-F1
#
_cell.length_a   1.000
_cell.length_b   1.000
_cell.length_c   1.000
_cell.angle_alpha   90.00
_cell.angle_beta   90.00
_cell.angle_gamma   90.00
#
_symmetry.space_group_name_H-M   'P 1'
#
loop_
_entity.id
_entity.type
_entity.pdbx_description
1 polymer ?
#
loop_
_entity_poly.entity_id
_entity_poly.type
_entity_poly.pdbx_seq_one_letter_code
_entity_poly.pdbx_strand_id
1 'polypeptide(L)'
;MTMRSVCVFCGSRDGNRPTYRAAATELGRMLADQGWRLVYGAGDVGLMGATARAAQEAGGDTFGVIPVHLMQREVGKRDLSRFVVTENMHERKKVMFMNSDAIVVLPGGAGSLDEFFEVLTWRQLGLHRKPIFLLNTDDYWTPLTGLIDHVIAEGFADDSLRDFIRTVSGIQELSKALRAALS
;
A
#
# COMPACT_ATOMS: atom_id res chain seq x y z
N MET A 1 4.44 -18.96 14.50
CA MET A 1 3.43 -18.29 13.65
C MET A 1 4.16 -17.68 12.46
N THR A 2 3.62 -17.86 11.26
CA THR A 2 4.15 -17.23 10.03
C THR A 2 3.97 -15.72 10.14
N MET A 3 5.06 -14.97 9.91
CA MET A 3 5.03 -13.51 9.87
C MET A 3 4.11 -13.04 8.72
N ARG A 4 3.12 -12.21 9.04
CA ARG A 4 2.25 -11.59 8.02
C ARG A 4 2.94 -10.38 7.42
N SER A 5 2.70 -10.12 6.14
CA SER A 5 3.29 -9.01 5.40
C SER A 5 2.21 -8.15 4.74
N VAL A 6 2.30 -6.83 4.86
CA VAL A 6 1.34 -5.89 4.27
C VAL A 6 2.04 -5.02 3.24
N CYS A 7 1.57 -5.08 1.99
CA CYS A 7 2.02 -4.19 0.94
C CYS A 7 1.36 -2.83 1.08
N VAL A 8 2.16 -1.75 1.08
CA VAL A 8 1.66 -0.38 1.15
C VAL A 8 2.02 0.36 -0.13
N PHE A 9 0.99 0.75 -0.88
CA PHE A 9 1.09 1.68 -1.99
C PHE A 9 0.75 3.10 -1.49
N CYS A 10 1.60 4.08 -1.79
CA CYS A 10 1.45 5.43 -1.26
C CYS A 10 2.22 6.48 -2.09
N GLY A 11 1.89 7.75 -1.91
CA GLY A 11 2.54 8.85 -2.62
C GLY A 11 4.00 9.07 -2.23
N SER A 12 4.84 9.40 -3.22
CA SER A 12 6.21 9.89 -3.04
C SER A 12 6.28 11.35 -2.54
N ARG A 13 5.14 11.97 -2.26
CA ARG A 13 4.99 13.33 -1.72
C ARG A 13 4.11 13.26 -0.47
N ASP A 14 4.27 14.21 0.45
CA ASP A 14 3.46 14.28 1.68
C ASP A 14 2.00 14.70 1.40
N GLY A 15 1.75 15.33 0.25
CA GLY A 15 0.46 15.97 -0.06
C GLY A 15 0.30 17.30 0.66
N ASN A 16 -0.89 17.90 0.53
CA ASN A 16 -1.16 19.25 1.02
C ASN A 16 -1.82 19.29 2.41
N ARG A 17 -2.16 18.13 2.99
CA ARG A 17 -2.78 18.04 4.32
C ARG A 17 -1.87 17.24 5.26
N PRO A 18 -1.62 17.75 6.48
CA PRO A 18 -0.75 17.05 7.44
C PRO A 18 -1.33 15.71 7.91
N THR A 19 -2.64 15.53 7.82
CA THR A 19 -3.38 14.29 8.11
C THR A 19 -2.90 13.11 7.27
N TYR A 20 -2.48 13.33 6.00
CA TYR A 20 -1.97 12.25 5.16
C TYR A 20 -0.66 11.68 5.71
N ARG A 21 0.26 12.55 6.11
CA ARG A 21 1.54 12.14 6.72
C ARG A 21 1.33 11.53 8.09
N ALA A 22 0.39 12.05 8.88
CA ALA A 22 0.02 11.46 10.16
C ALA A 22 -0.51 10.03 9.99
N ALA A 23 -1.42 9.81 9.03
CA ALA A 23 -1.95 8.48 8.72
C ALA A 23 -0.86 7.51 8.24
N ALA A 24 0.09 7.97 7.41
CA ALA A 24 1.23 7.18 6.97
C ALA A 24 2.14 6.75 8.13
N THR A 25 2.46 7.68 9.03
CA THR A 25 3.25 7.40 10.24
C THR A 25 2.51 6.45 11.18
N GLU A 26 1.22 6.66 11.43
CA GLU A 26 0.42 5.81 12.30
C GLU A 26 0.26 4.39 11.72
N LEU A 27 0.11 4.26 10.39
CA LEU A 27 0.13 2.97 9.70
C LEU A 27 1.44 2.22 9.94
N GLY A 28 2.58 2.88 9.74
CA GLY A 28 3.89 2.26 9.93
C GLY A 28 4.09 1.71 11.35
N ARG A 29 3.75 2.51 12.37
CA ARG A 29 3.80 2.06 13.78
C ARG A 29 2.84 0.91 14.04
N MET A 30 1.61 1.00 13.55
CA MET A 30 0.60 -0.04 13.73
C MET A 30 1.08 -1.39 13.17
N LEU A 31 1.68 -1.42 11.97
CA LEU A 31 2.24 -2.66 11.40
C LEU A 31 3.33 -3.26 12.30
N ALA A 32 4.26 -2.42 12.79
CA ALA A 32 5.31 -2.85 13.70
C ALA A 32 4.75 -3.40 15.03
N ASP A 33 3.79 -2.71 15.63
CA ASP A 33 3.12 -3.13 16.87
C ASP A 33 2.36 -4.46 16.72
N GLN A 34 1.92 -4.79 15.50
CA GLN A 34 1.32 -6.09 15.17
C GLN A 34 2.33 -7.20 14.86
N GLY A 35 3.63 -6.87 14.77
CA GLY A 35 4.65 -7.79 14.27
C GLY A 35 4.46 -8.15 12.79
N TRP A 36 3.81 -7.27 12.02
CA TRP A 36 3.62 -7.44 10.58
C TRP A 36 4.71 -6.71 9.81
N ARG A 37 5.22 -7.37 8.77
CA ARG A 37 6.24 -6.78 7.89
C ARG A 37 5.62 -5.76 6.95
N LEU A 38 6.23 -4.59 6.82
CA LEU A 38 5.92 -3.62 5.79
C LEU A 38 6.60 -4.03 4.47
N VAL A 39 5.83 -4.21 3.40
CA VAL A 39 6.33 -4.33 2.03
C VAL A 39 6.04 -3.03 1.28
N TYR A 40 7.04 -2.43 0.67
CA TYR A 40 6.89 -1.10 0.07
C TYR A 40 7.92 -0.82 -1.03
N GLY A 41 7.79 0.33 -1.69
CA GLY A 41 8.60 0.74 -2.85
C GLY A 41 10.04 1.21 -2.57
N ALA A 42 10.54 1.06 -1.33
CA ALA A 42 11.89 1.45 -0.89
C ALA A 42 12.27 2.95 -1.00
N GLY A 43 11.33 3.85 -1.24
CA GLY A 43 11.59 5.30 -1.25
C GLY A 43 11.65 5.93 0.14
N ASP A 44 12.52 6.93 0.34
CA ASP A 44 12.70 7.67 1.60
C ASP A 44 11.93 9.02 1.65
N VAL A 45 11.13 9.32 0.64
CA VAL A 45 10.41 10.60 0.50
C VAL A 45 8.90 10.47 0.70
N GLY A 46 8.25 11.57 1.04
CA GLY A 46 6.79 11.65 1.18
C GLY A 46 6.20 10.67 2.19
N LEU A 47 5.01 10.17 1.88
CA LEU A 47 4.31 9.17 2.70
C LEU A 47 5.06 7.84 2.76
N MET A 48 5.78 7.49 1.70
CA MET A 48 6.58 6.27 1.64
C MET A 48 7.66 6.26 2.72
N GLY A 49 8.47 7.33 2.77
CA GLY A 49 9.47 7.50 3.82
C GLY A 49 8.85 7.64 5.21
N ALA A 50 7.71 8.33 5.34
CA ALA A 50 7.03 8.48 6.62
C ALA A 50 6.53 7.14 7.18
N THR A 51 5.99 6.26 6.34
CA THR A 51 5.53 4.91 6.72
C THR A 51 6.71 4.02 7.08
N ALA A 52 7.75 3.99 6.25
CA ALA A 52 8.91 3.12 6.44
C ALA A 52 9.70 3.48 7.70
N ARG A 53 9.99 4.78 7.91
CA ARG A 53 10.69 5.24 9.12
C ARG A 53 9.89 4.93 10.38
N ALA A 54 8.58 5.16 10.36
CA ALA A 54 7.74 4.90 11.51
C ALA A 54 7.68 3.41 11.88
N ALA A 55 7.65 2.52 10.88
CA ALA A 55 7.75 1.08 11.11
C ALA A 55 9.11 0.68 11.69
N GLN A 56 10.21 1.19 11.12
CA GLN A 56 11.58 0.89 11.58
C GLN A 56 11.86 1.43 12.99
N GLU A 57 11.44 2.66 13.28
CA GLU A 57 11.57 3.29 14.61
C GLU A 57 10.79 2.53 15.69
N ALA A 58 9.67 1.89 15.32
CA ALA A 58 8.90 1.01 16.18
C ALA A 58 9.43 -0.45 16.24
N GLY A 59 10.56 -0.75 15.58
CA GLY A 59 11.18 -2.08 15.56
C GLY A 59 10.54 -3.09 14.61
N GLY A 60 9.70 -2.63 13.68
CA GLY A 60 9.05 -3.46 12.66
C GLY A 60 9.99 -3.91 11.55
N ASP A 61 9.67 -5.04 10.92
CA ASP A 61 10.40 -5.55 9.75
C ASP A 61 9.94 -4.83 8.47
N THR A 62 10.88 -4.49 7.59
CA THR A 62 10.57 -3.83 6.31
C THR A 62 11.22 -4.57 5.15
N PHE A 63 10.52 -4.67 4.04
CA PHE A 63 10.99 -5.24 2.78
C PHE A 63 10.74 -4.25 1.65
N GLY A 64 11.82 -3.58 1.23
CA GLY A 64 11.80 -2.61 0.14
C GLY A 64 11.99 -3.30 -1.21
N VAL A 65 11.31 -2.82 -2.25
CA VAL A 65 11.56 -3.25 -3.62
C VAL A 65 11.73 -2.01 -4.49
N ILE A 66 12.88 -1.91 -5.14
CA ILE A 66 13.21 -0.75 -5.95
C ILE A 66 13.82 -1.16 -7.29
N PRO A 67 13.39 -0.57 -8.41
CA PRO A 67 14.01 -0.86 -9.68
C PRO A 67 15.32 -0.08 -9.85
N VAL A 68 16.26 -0.64 -10.63
CA VAL A 68 17.60 -0.07 -10.86
C VAL A 68 17.54 1.42 -11.23
N HIS A 69 16.60 1.82 -12.09
CA HIS A 69 16.49 3.21 -12.57
C HIS A 69 16.05 4.23 -11.51
N LEU A 70 15.49 3.78 -10.38
CA LEU A 70 15.08 4.66 -9.26
C LEU A 70 16.06 4.66 -8.10
N MET A 71 17.06 3.76 -8.10
CA MET A 71 18.04 3.66 -7.01
C MET A 71 18.72 4.99 -6.69
N GLN A 72 19.16 5.73 -7.71
CA GLN A 72 19.84 7.00 -7.51
C GLN A 72 18.91 8.13 -7.04
N ARG A 73 17.59 8.01 -7.28
CA ARG A 73 16.61 9.07 -7.01
C ARG A 73 15.87 8.88 -5.68
N GLU A 74 15.60 7.63 -5.29
CA GLU A 74 14.64 7.33 -4.22
C GLU A 74 15.25 6.71 -2.96
N VAL A 75 16.43 6.07 -3.04
CA VAL A 75 16.99 5.29 -1.92
C VAL A 75 17.50 6.16 -0.77
N GLY A 76 17.88 7.41 -1.03
CA GLY A 76 18.55 8.22 0.00
C GLY A 76 19.83 7.55 0.54
N LYS A 77 20.55 8.23 1.44
CA LYS A 77 21.81 7.72 2.02
C LYS A 77 21.59 6.93 3.31
N ARG A 78 20.70 5.93 3.35
CA ARG A 78 20.39 5.22 4.61
C ARG A 78 20.27 3.70 4.47
N ASP A 79 20.49 3.08 5.63
CA ASP A 79 20.69 1.66 5.91
C ASP A 79 19.38 0.86 5.69
N LEU A 80 19.04 0.64 4.43
CA LEU A 80 17.97 -0.27 4.03
C LEU A 80 18.59 -1.67 3.91
N SER A 81 18.82 -2.35 5.04
CA SER A 81 19.46 -3.67 5.05
C SER A 81 18.65 -4.79 4.36
N ARG A 82 17.41 -4.51 3.91
CA ARG A 82 16.49 -5.48 3.30
C ARG A 82 15.68 -4.89 2.14
N PHE A 83 16.35 -4.55 1.04
CA PHE A 83 15.67 -4.31 -0.23
C PHE A 83 16.10 -5.27 -1.32
N VAL A 84 15.20 -5.49 -2.28
CA VAL A 84 15.46 -6.17 -3.54
C VAL A 84 15.54 -5.13 -4.65
N VAL A 85 16.57 -5.24 -5.48
CA VAL A 85 16.70 -4.46 -6.70
C VAL A 85 16.08 -5.25 -7.85
N THR A 86 15.16 -4.63 -8.59
CA THR A 86 14.52 -5.22 -9.76
C THR A 86 14.95 -4.53 -11.05
N GLU A 87 14.80 -5.17 -12.19
CA GLU A 87 15.21 -4.58 -13.48
C GLU A 87 14.26 -3.44 -13.90
N ASN A 88 12.96 -3.65 -13.70
CA ASN A 88 11.91 -2.74 -14.19
C ASN A 88 10.74 -2.59 -13.20
N MET A 89 9.79 -1.71 -13.55
CA MET A 89 8.60 -1.42 -12.74
C MET A 89 7.63 -2.60 -12.63
N HIS A 90 7.48 -3.43 -13.67
CA HIS A 90 6.59 -4.59 -13.61
C HIS A 90 7.09 -5.63 -12.61
N GLU A 91 8.39 -5.92 -12.65
CA GLU A 91 9.02 -6.81 -11.68
C GLU A 91 8.92 -6.24 -10.25
N ARG A 92 9.13 -4.93 -10.08
CA ARG A 92 8.96 -4.26 -8.77
C ARG A 92 7.57 -4.56 -8.18
N LYS A 93 6.51 -4.28 -8.94
CA LYS A 93 5.11 -4.48 -8.50
C LYS A 93 4.83 -5.96 -8.21
N LYS A 94 5.30 -6.87 -9.07
CA LYS A 94 5.18 -8.31 -8.87
C LYS A 94 5.88 -8.77 -7.59
N VAL A 95 7.12 -8.35 -7.33
CA VAL A 95 7.88 -8.77 -6.13
C VAL A 95 7.22 -8.23 -4.87
N MET A 96 6.76 -6.96 -4.85
CA MET A 96 6.01 -6.40 -3.72
C MET A 96 4.72 -7.20 -3.47
N PHE A 97 3.96 -7.47 -4.52
CA PHE A 97 2.74 -8.25 -4.41
C PHE A 97 3.00 -9.65 -3.89
N MET A 98 3.97 -10.40 -4.45
CA MET A 98 4.25 -11.78 -4.07
C MET A 98 4.71 -11.92 -2.62
N ASN A 99 5.33 -10.89 -2.04
CA ASN A 99 5.82 -10.90 -0.66
C ASN A 99 4.83 -10.32 0.36
N SER A 100 3.55 -10.15 0.00
CA SER A 100 2.51 -9.63 0.91
C SER A 100 1.31 -10.56 1.03
N ASP A 101 0.59 -10.46 2.14
CA ASP A 101 -0.67 -11.15 2.42
C ASP A 101 -1.89 -10.22 2.23
N ALA A 102 -1.70 -8.91 2.37
CA ALA A 102 -2.72 -7.87 2.19
C ALA A 102 -2.14 -6.63 1.50
N ILE A 103 -3.02 -5.83 0.89
CA ILE A 103 -2.67 -4.55 0.26
C ILE A 103 -3.39 -3.41 0.97
N VAL A 104 -2.66 -2.32 1.26
CA VAL A 104 -3.19 -1.06 1.78
C VAL A 104 -2.75 0.08 0.87
N VAL A 105 -3.68 0.94 0.50
CA VAL A 105 -3.42 2.12 -0.33
C VAL A 105 -3.67 3.38 0.48
N LEU A 106 -2.58 4.08 0.80
CA LEU A 106 -2.58 5.44 1.37
C LEU A 106 -2.73 6.48 0.26
N PRO A 107 -3.08 7.75 0.58
CA PRO A 107 -3.11 8.83 -0.39
C PRO A 107 -1.89 8.86 -1.31
N GLY A 108 -2.11 9.02 -2.61
CA GLY A 108 -1.07 8.88 -3.62
C GLY A 108 -1.50 9.34 -5.01
N GLY A 109 -0.52 9.45 -5.91
CA GLY A 109 -0.74 9.93 -7.27
C GLY A 109 -0.90 8.80 -8.29
N ALA A 110 -0.55 9.10 -9.54
CA ALA A 110 -0.65 8.15 -10.65
C ALA A 110 0.10 6.82 -10.41
N GLY A 111 1.27 6.85 -9.76
CA GLY A 111 2.00 5.63 -9.43
C GLY A 111 1.25 4.71 -8.47
N SER A 112 0.65 5.28 -7.42
CA SER A 112 -0.17 4.51 -6.46
C SER A 112 -1.45 3.98 -7.11
N LEU A 113 -2.02 4.72 -8.07
CA LEU A 113 -3.17 4.27 -8.87
C LEU A 113 -2.79 3.14 -9.83
N ASP A 114 -1.63 3.21 -10.50
CA ASP A 114 -1.11 2.11 -11.34
C ASP A 114 -0.91 0.82 -10.53
N GLU A 115 -0.28 0.92 -9.36
CA GLU A 115 -0.10 -0.20 -8.43
C GLU A 115 -1.45 -0.77 -7.94
N PHE A 116 -2.40 0.11 -7.58
CA PHE A 116 -3.73 -0.29 -7.13
C PHE A 116 -4.56 -0.99 -8.21
N PHE A 117 -4.68 -0.40 -9.40
CA PHE A 117 -5.49 -0.97 -10.46
C PHE A 117 -4.92 -2.29 -10.98
N GLU A 118 -3.59 -2.47 -10.96
CA GLU A 118 -2.98 -3.73 -11.34
C GLU A 118 -3.39 -4.87 -10.39
N VAL A 119 -3.30 -4.67 -9.07
CA VAL A 119 -3.73 -5.69 -8.10
C VAL A 119 -5.25 -5.87 -8.08
N LEU A 120 -6.04 -4.82 -8.30
CA LEU A 120 -7.49 -4.94 -8.43
C LEU A 120 -7.87 -5.79 -9.66
N THR A 121 -7.22 -5.55 -10.79
CA THR A 121 -7.44 -6.33 -12.02
C THR A 121 -7.05 -7.79 -11.81
N TRP A 122 -5.92 -8.07 -11.15
CA TRP A 122 -5.54 -9.45 -10.80
C TRP A 122 -6.56 -10.12 -9.88
N ARG A 123 -7.14 -9.36 -8.94
CA ARG A 123 -8.21 -9.87 -8.06
C ARG A 123 -9.46 -10.23 -8.85
N GLN A 124 -9.88 -9.36 -9.77
CA GLN A 124 -11.02 -9.56 -10.66
C GLN A 124 -10.83 -10.79 -11.57
N LEU A 125 -9.62 -11.00 -12.09
CA LEU A 125 -9.25 -12.18 -12.89
C LEU A 125 -9.07 -13.46 -12.06
N GLY A 126 -9.27 -13.42 -10.74
CA GLY A 126 -9.14 -14.58 -9.86
C GLY A 126 -7.70 -15.03 -9.59
N LEU A 127 -6.69 -14.22 -9.92
CA LEU A 127 -5.27 -14.55 -9.73
C LEU A 127 -4.84 -14.52 -8.26
N HIS A 128 -5.63 -13.89 -7.38
CA HIS A 128 -5.43 -13.95 -5.94
C HIS A 128 -6.71 -13.68 -5.16
N ARG A 129 -6.60 -13.79 -3.82
CA ARG A 129 -7.66 -13.46 -2.86
C ARG A 129 -7.24 -12.50 -1.74
N LYS A 130 -6.02 -11.96 -1.83
CA LYS A 130 -5.49 -10.98 -0.87
C LYS A 130 -6.46 -9.78 -0.73
N PRO A 131 -6.79 -9.35 0.49
CA PRO A 131 -7.68 -8.21 0.71
C PRO A 131 -7.00 -6.90 0.29
N ILE A 132 -7.78 -5.98 -0.27
CA ILE A 132 -7.32 -4.66 -0.72
C ILE A 132 -8.04 -3.60 0.10
N PHE A 133 -7.29 -2.75 0.78
CA PHE A 133 -7.82 -1.68 1.62
C PHE A 133 -7.47 -0.30 1.05
N LEU A 134 -8.45 0.58 0.98
CA LEU A 134 -8.24 2.01 0.74
C LEU A 134 -8.33 2.74 2.09
N LEU A 135 -7.25 3.34 2.54
CA LEU A 135 -7.26 4.18 3.75
C LEU A 135 -7.68 5.61 3.35
N ASN A 136 -8.97 5.90 3.50
CA ASN A 136 -9.65 7.10 3.01
C ASN A 136 -9.50 8.28 3.96
N THR A 137 -8.26 8.66 4.27
CA THR A 137 -7.96 9.83 5.12
C THR A 137 -8.50 11.11 4.49
N ASP A 138 -9.32 11.87 5.23
CA ASP A 138 -9.96 13.11 4.75
C ASP A 138 -10.69 12.96 3.40
N ASP A 139 -11.37 11.82 3.20
CA ASP A 139 -12.15 11.52 1.98
C ASP A 139 -11.30 11.52 0.68
N TYR A 140 -9.98 11.34 0.79
CA TYR A 140 -9.05 11.38 -0.35
C TYR A 140 -9.43 10.41 -1.49
N TRP A 141 -9.87 9.21 -1.15
CA TRP A 141 -10.27 8.14 -2.08
C TRP A 141 -11.76 8.13 -2.44
N THR A 142 -12.57 9.03 -1.87
CA THR A 142 -13.99 9.15 -2.23
C THR A 142 -14.20 9.37 -3.74
N PRO A 143 -13.40 10.19 -4.44
CA PRO A 143 -13.49 10.30 -5.90
C PRO A 143 -13.14 9.01 -6.65
N LEU A 144 -12.18 8.22 -6.13
CA LEU A 144 -11.81 6.94 -6.73
C LEU A 144 -12.92 5.90 -6.60
N THR A 145 -13.55 5.79 -5.42
CA THR A 145 -14.69 4.89 -5.26
C THR A 145 -15.87 5.32 -6.11
N GLY A 146 -16.10 6.63 -6.27
CA GLY A 146 -17.10 7.16 -7.21
C GLY A 146 -16.79 6.82 -8.68
N LEU A 147 -15.52 6.83 -9.09
CA LEU A 147 -15.11 6.36 -10.43
C LEU A 147 -15.41 4.87 -10.61
N ILE A 148 -15.15 4.05 -9.60
CA ILE A 148 -15.44 2.61 -9.65
C ILE A 148 -16.95 2.37 -9.75
N ASP A 149 -17.74 3.08 -8.95
CA ASP A 149 -19.21 3.03 -9.02
C ASP A 149 -19.70 3.44 -10.43
N HIS A 150 -19.08 4.45 -11.05
CA HIS A 150 -19.38 4.86 -12.42
C HIS A 150 -19.02 3.79 -13.46
N VAL A 151 -17.84 3.17 -13.36
CA VAL A 151 -17.41 2.07 -14.25
C VAL A 151 -18.40 0.91 -14.21
N ILE A 152 -18.90 0.57 -13.02
CA ILE A 152 -19.94 -0.45 -12.84
C ILE A 152 -21.26 -0.01 -13.48
N ALA A 153 -21.71 1.22 -13.19
CA ALA A 153 -22.97 1.76 -13.72
C ALA A 153 -23.01 1.82 -15.25
N GLU A 154 -21.88 2.09 -15.90
CA GLU A 154 -21.75 2.10 -17.37
C GLU A 154 -21.52 0.69 -17.98
N GLY A 155 -21.52 -0.37 -17.17
CA GLY A 155 -21.45 -1.75 -17.64
C GLY A 155 -20.06 -2.24 -18.02
N PHE A 156 -18.99 -1.53 -17.60
CA PHE A 156 -17.61 -1.96 -17.84
C PHE A 156 -17.08 -2.92 -16.76
N ALA A 157 -17.83 -3.14 -15.68
CA ALA A 157 -17.55 -4.13 -14.66
C ALA A 157 -18.83 -4.62 -13.96
N ASP A 158 -18.78 -5.83 -13.41
CA ASP A 158 -19.85 -6.34 -12.54
C ASP A 158 -19.84 -5.65 -11.18
N ASP A 159 -21.00 -5.64 -10.49
CA ASP A 159 -21.15 -5.14 -9.12
C ASP A 159 -20.11 -5.74 -8.14
N SER A 160 -19.69 -6.98 -8.40
CA SER A 160 -18.68 -7.70 -7.61
C SER A 160 -17.30 -7.00 -7.57
N LEU A 161 -16.99 -6.09 -8.50
CA LEU A 161 -15.76 -5.31 -8.46
C LEU A 161 -15.64 -4.52 -7.15
N ARG A 162 -16.77 -4.03 -6.63
CA ARG A 162 -16.84 -3.27 -5.38
C ARG A 162 -16.48 -4.11 -4.17
N ASP A 163 -16.81 -5.41 -4.20
CA ASP A 163 -16.54 -6.34 -3.10
C ASP A 163 -15.06 -6.67 -2.94
N PHE A 164 -14.23 -6.38 -3.95
CA PHE A 164 -12.79 -6.60 -3.89
C PHE A 164 -12.05 -5.51 -3.10
N ILE A 165 -12.70 -4.39 -2.81
CA ILE A 165 -12.08 -3.22 -2.19
C ILE A 165 -12.81 -2.90 -0.90
N ARG A 166 -12.05 -2.75 0.18
CA ARG A 166 -12.59 -2.28 1.46
C ARG A 166 -12.04 -0.91 1.81
N THR A 167 -12.90 0.09 1.78
CA THR A 167 -12.57 1.44 2.23
C THR A 167 -12.68 1.53 3.75
N VAL A 168 -11.69 2.13 4.40
CA VAL A 168 -11.66 2.39 5.84
C VAL A 168 -11.23 3.83 6.10
N SER A 169 -11.77 4.44 7.16
CA SER A 169 -11.63 5.88 7.44
C SER A 169 -10.44 6.25 8.32
N GLY A 170 -9.81 5.26 8.98
CA GLY A 170 -8.69 5.50 9.90
C GLY A 170 -7.97 4.23 10.32
N ILE A 171 -6.86 4.39 11.05
CA ILE A 171 -5.95 3.28 11.39
C ILE A 171 -6.58 2.28 12.35
N GLN A 172 -7.43 2.71 13.27
CA GLN A 172 -8.13 1.79 14.17
C GLN A 172 -9.04 0.82 13.40
N GLU A 173 -9.81 1.35 12.45
CA GLU A 173 -10.68 0.56 11.59
C GLU A 173 -9.86 -0.37 10.69
N LEU A 174 -8.78 0.16 10.09
CA LEU A 174 -7.85 -0.62 9.27
C LEU A 174 -7.21 -1.76 10.05
N SER A 175 -6.73 -1.52 11.27
CA SER A 175 -6.09 -2.55 12.10
C SER A 175 -7.06 -3.68 12.43
N LYS A 176 -8.30 -3.36 12.82
CA LYS A 176 -9.36 -4.35 13.06
C LYS A 176 -9.66 -5.16 11.79
N ALA A 177 -9.77 -4.48 10.65
CA ALA A 177 -10.08 -5.12 9.38
C ALA A 177 -8.95 -6.04 8.89
N LEU A 178 -7.69 -5.61 9.00
CA LEU A 178 -6.52 -6.42 8.68
C LEU A 178 -6.41 -7.64 9.59
N ARG A 179 -6.59 -7.48 10.91
CA ARG A 179 -6.57 -8.62 11.84
C ARG A 179 -7.62 -9.67 11.47
N ALA A 180 -8.83 -9.25 11.13
CA ALA A 180 -9.89 -10.17 10.73
C ALA A 180 -9.61 -10.85 9.38
N ALA A 181 -8.89 -10.19 8.47
CA ALA A 181 -8.55 -10.76 7.17
C ALA A 181 -7.28 -11.64 7.19
N LEU A 182 -6.40 -11.44 8.17
CA LEU A 182 -5.11 -12.14 8.32
C LEU A 182 -5.11 -13.20 9.44
N SER A 183 -6.22 -13.36 10.17
CA SER A 183 -6.41 -14.42 11.17
C SER A 183 -6.51 -15.79 10.54
#